data_AF-A0A535DWK7-F1
#
_entry.id   AF-A0A535DWK7-F1
#
_cell.length_a   1.000
_cell.length_b   1.000
_cell.length_c   1.000
_cell.angle_alpha   90.00
_cell.angle_beta   90.00
_cell.angle_gamma   90.00
#
_symmetry.space_group_name_H-M   'P 1'
#
loop_
_entity.id
_entity.type
_entity.pdbx_description
1 polymer ?
#
loop_
_entity_poly.entity_id
_entity_poly.type
_entity_poly.pdbx_seq_one_letter_code
_entity_poly.pdbx_strand_id
1 'polypeptide(L)' 'MHKTSVYLNDDEVEGLRRAAAATGQSQADLIRAALRRMLADLEARPKIFRSLGRGRGGGAPYSRWSSDDLHRRVMGDQ' A
#
# COMPACT_ATOMS: atom_id res chain seq x y z
N MET A 1 7.59 -20.19 10.76
CA MET A 1 6.22 -19.73 11.11
C MET A 1 6.30 -19.00 12.44
N HIS A 2 5.74 -17.81 12.54
CA HIS A 2 5.60 -17.11 13.83
C HIS A 2 4.19 -17.36 14.38
N LYS A 3 4.10 -17.60 15.69
CA LYS A 3 2.80 -17.71 16.36
C LYS A 3 2.25 -16.30 16.58
N THR A 4 1.05 -16.05 16.09
CA THR A 4 0.35 -14.78 16.25
C THR A 4 -1.05 -15.07 16.77
N SER A 5 -1.48 -14.30 17.77
CA SER A 5 -2.85 -14.33 18.28
C SER A 5 -3.61 -13.16 17.68
N VAL A 6 -4.84 -13.40 17.24
CA VAL A 6 -5.75 -12.37 16.69
C VAL A 6 -7.07 -12.43 17.45
N TYR A 7 -7.70 -11.27 17.61
CA TYR A 7 -9.05 -11.17 18.17
C TYR A 7 -10.04 -11.09 17.02
N LEU A 8 -11.08 -11.90 17.10
CA LEU A 8 -12.19 -11.97 16.15
C LEU A 8 -13.50 -11.86 16.93
N ASN A 9 -14.54 -11.33 16.29
CA ASN A 9 -15.87 -11.40 16.88
C ASN A 9 -16.46 -12.81 16.76
N ASP A 10 -17.56 -13.06 17.47
CA ASP A 10 -18.17 -14.39 17.53
C ASP A 10 -18.63 -14.89 16.15
N ASP A 11 -19.19 -14.00 15.32
CA ASP A 11 -19.65 -14.34 13.98
C ASP A 11 -18.50 -14.78 13.05
N GLU A 12 -17.35 -14.09 13.14
CA GLU A 12 -16.13 -14.42 12.41
C GLU A 12 -15.56 -15.76 12.87
N VAL A 13 -15.56 -16.04 14.17
CA VAL A 13 -15.11 -17.32 14.73
C VAL A 13 -15.97 -18.47 14.23
N GLU A 14 -17.30 -18.32 14.27
CA GLU A 14 -18.22 -19.35 13.80
C GLU A 14 -18.16 -19.53 12.28
N GLY A 15 -18.00 -18.43 11.53
CA GLY A 15 -17.71 -18.48 10.10
C GLY A 15 -16.46 -19.30 9.78
N LEU A 16 -15.36 -19.01 10.49
CA LEU A 16 -14.08 -19.69 10.29
C LEU A 16 -14.14 -21.17 10.69
N ARG A 17 -14.84 -21.51 11.78
CA ARG A 17 -15.09 -22.90 12.19
C ARG A 17 -15.85 -23.69 11.14
N ARG A 18 -16.94 -23.13 10.60
CA ARG A 18 -17.72 -23.78 9.54
C ARG A 18 -16.89 -23.98 8.27
N ALA A 19 -16.09 -22.99 7.87
CA ALA A 19 -15.22 -23.10 6.72
C ALA A 19 -14.15 -24.20 6.90
N ALA A 20 -13.54 -24.29 8.09
CA ALA A 20 -12.58 -25.34 8.42
C ALA A 20 -13.22 -26.73 8.34
N ALA A 21 -14.42 -26.89 8.90
CA ALA A 21 -15.16 -28.14 8.86
C ALA A 21 -15.53 -28.56 7.43
N ALA A 22 -15.98 -27.62 6.60
CA ALA A 22 -16.38 -27.89 5.23
C ALA A 22 -15.20 -28.24 4.30
N THR A 23 -14.02 -27.67 4.56
CA THR A 23 -12.83 -27.83 3.69
C THR A 23 -11.86 -28.90 4.19
N GLY A 24 -11.99 -29.34 5.46
CA GLY A 24 -11.02 -30.21 6.12
C GLY A 24 -9.68 -29.52 6.41
N GLN A 25 -9.59 -28.20 6.26
CA GLN A 25 -8.37 -27.43 6.50
C GLN A 25 -8.33 -26.85 7.92
N SER A 26 -7.13 -26.58 8.43
CA SER A 26 -6.99 -25.89 9.71
C SER A 26 -7.40 -24.41 9.58
N GLN A 27 -7.90 -23.82 10.66
CA GLN A 27 -8.23 -22.39 10.70
C GLN A 27 -7.02 -21.51 10.34
N ALA A 28 -5.83 -21.90 10.77
CA ALA A 28 -4.59 -21.19 10.44
C ALA A 28 -4.23 -21.30 8.95
N ASP A 29 -4.55 -22.41 8.28
CA ASP A 29 -4.39 -22.53 6.83
C ASP A 29 -5.34 -21.60 6.08
N LEU A 30 -6.60 -21.55 6.51
CA LEU A 30 -7.61 -20.67 5.93
C LEU A 30 -7.25 -19.20 6.10
N ILE A 31 -6.83 -18.78 7.30
CA ILE A 31 -6.36 -17.41 7.55
C ILE A 31 -5.18 -17.08 6.63
N ARG A 32 -4.19 -17.98 6.52
CA ARG A 32 -3.04 -17.78 5.65
C ARG A 32 -3.43 -17.68 4.18
N ALA A 33 -4.33 -18.53 3.70
CA ALA A 33 -4.82 -18.50 2.32
C ALA A 33 -5.57 -17.20 2.01
N ALA A 34 -6.44 -16.77 2.92
CA ALA A 34 -7.16 -15.51 2.81
C ALA A 34 -6.20 -14.30 2.77
N LEU A 35 -5.20 -14.27 3.67
CA LEU A 35 -4.18 -13.22 3.67
C LEU A 35 -3.37 -13.17 2.37
N ARG A 36 -2.93 -14.32 1.85
CA ARG A 36 -2.20 -14.37 0.57
C ARG A 36 -3.04 -13.83 -0.59
N ARG A 37 -4.32 -14.23 -0.67
CA ARG A 37 -5.24 -13.73 -1.70
C ARG A 37 -5.44 -12.22 -1.58
N MET A 38 -5.72 -11.73 -0.37
CA MET A 38 -5.90 -10.31 -0.11
C MET A 38 -4.66 -9.49 -0.48
N LEU A 39 -3.47 -9.97 -0.12
CA LEU A 39 -2.21 -9.28 -0.45
C LEU A 39 -1.96 -9.26 -1.95
N ALA A 40 -2.19 -10.37 -2.66
CA ALA A 40 -2.09 -10.42 -4.11
C ALA A 40 -3.07 -9.42 -4.79
N ASP A 41 -4.32 -9.36 -4.30
CA ASP A 41 -5.32 -8.41 -4.80
C ASP A 41 -4.93 -6.95 -4.52
N LEU A 42 -4.26 -6.67 -3.39
CA LEU A 42 -3.74 -5.34 -3.07
C LEU A 42 -2.55 -4.95 -3.94
N GLU A 43 -1.64 -5.89 -4.23
CA GLU A 43 -0.49 -5.67 -5.10
C GLU A 43 -0.88 -5.49 -6.57
N ALA A 44 -1.93 -6.17 -7.02
CA ALA A 44 -2.46 -6.05 -8.36
C ALA A 44 -3.15 -4.69 -8.63
N ARG A 45 -3.51 -3.93 -7.60
CA ARG A 45 -4.09 -2.60 -7.77
C ARG A 45 -3.05 -1.64 -8.35
N PRO A 46 -3.38 -0.87 -9.41
CA PRO A 46 -2.45 0.10 -9.97
C PRO A 46 -2.06 1.11 -8.90
N LYS A 47 -0.77 1.16 -8.56
CA LYS A 47 -0.23 2.15 -7.63
C LYS A 47 -0.43 3.54 -8.25
N ILE A 48 -1.29 4.35 -7.64
CA ILE A 48 -1.42 5.76 -8.01
C ILE A 48 -0.21 6.49 -7.44
N PHE A 49 0.87 6.55 -8.21
CA PHE A 49 2.02 7.39 -7.87
C PHE A 49 1.60 8.85 -8.00
N ARG A 50 1.50 9.57 -6.86
CA ARG A 50 1.13 10.98 -6.83
C ARG A 50 2.14 11.90 -7.53
N SER A 51 3.34 11.41 -7.83
CA SER A 51 4.29 12.06 -8.75
C SER A 51 4.52 11.17 -9.97
N LEU A 52 3.74 11.39 -11.03
CA LEU A 52 3.90 10.74 -12.34
C LEU A 52 5.14 11.22 -13.12
N GLY A 53 6.24 11.58 -12.45
CA GLY A 53 7.46 12.03 -13.14
C GLY A 53 7.18 13.11 -14.21
N ARG A 54 6.21 14.00 -13.97
CA ARG A 54 5.76 15.02 -14.94
C ARG A 54 6.74 16.20 -15.06
N GLY A 55 7.89 16.13 -14.40
CA GLY A 55 9.01 17.00 -14.70
C GLY A 55 9.61 16.57 -16.04
N ARG A 56 9.33 17.30 -17.11
CA ARG A 56 10.20 17.28 -18.31
C ARG A 56 11.55 17.80 -17.85
N GLY A 57 12.52 16.92 -17.61
CA GLY A 57 13.90 17.31 -17.41
C GLY A 57 14.37 18.03 -18.68
N GLY A 58 14.57 19.34 -18.61
CA GLY A 58 14.95 20.17 -19.75
C GLY A 58 16.39 19.97 -20.23
N GLY A 59 17.01 18.80 -19.99
CA GLY A 59 18.40 18.47 -20.34
C GLY A 59 19.48 19.26 -19.60
N ALA A 60 19.12 20.33 -18.89
CA ALA A 60 20.05 21.10 -18.08
C ALA A 60 20.30 20.41 -16.73
N PRO A 61 21.56 20.37 -16.24
CA PRO A 61 21.85 19.92 -14.89
C PRO A 61 21.06 20.76 -13.88
N TYR A 62 20.45 20.08 -12.90
CA TYR A 62 19.70 20.74 -11.84
C TYR A 62 20.63 21.64 -11.02
N SER A 63 20.45 22.95 -11.12
CA SER A 63 21.02 23.89 -10.17
C SER A 63 20.04 24.06 -9.00
N ARG A 64 20.54 23.94 -7.77
CA ARG A 64 19.74 24.31 -6.59
C ARG A 64 19.42 25.79 -6.67
N TRP A 65 18.15 26.13 -6.59
CA TRP A 65 17.75 27.52 -6.46
C TRP A 65 18.07 28.00 -5.05
N SER A 66 18.59 29.22 -4.93
CA SER A 66 18.56 29.92 -3.65
C SER A 66 17.12 30.37 -3.38
N SER A 67 16.80 30.64 -2.11
CA SER A 67 15.48 31.15 -1.73
C SER A 67 15.16 32.47 -2.46
N ASP A 68 16.18 33.30 -2.66
CA ASP A 68 16.04 34.60 -3.33
C ASP A 68 15.75 34.44 -4.82
N ASP A 69 16.38 33.47 -5.49
CA ASP A 69 16.13 33.18 -6.91
C ASP A 69 14.71 32.65 -7.14
N LEU A 70 14.22 31.81 -6.22
CA LEU A 70 12.85 31.30 -6.28
C LEU A 70 11.85 32.45 -6.06
N HIS A 71 12.09 33.30 -5.07
CA HIS A 71 11.21 34.43 -4.76
C HIS A 71 11.11 35.38 -5.95
N ARG A 72 12.24 35.82 -6.50
CA ARG A 72 12.30 36.71 -7.67
C ARG A 72 11.54 36.14 -8.87
N ARG A 73 11.69 34.84 -9.14
CA ARG A 73 11.05 34.19 -10.29
C ARG A 73 9.52 34.06 -10.16
N VAL A 74 9.03 33.84 -8.94
CA VAL A 74 7.59 33.64 -8.69
C VAL A 74 6.86 34.96 -8.47
N MET A 75 7.50 35.90 -7.79
CA MET A 75 6.87 37.17 -7.37
C MET A 75 7.25 38.37 -8.24
N GLY A 76 8.27 38.24 -9.10
CA GLY A 76 8.85 39.37 -9.85
C GLY A 76 9.86 40.16 -9.02
N ASP A 77 10.67 40.98 -9.69
CA ASP A 77 11.46 42.03 -9.04
C ASP A 77 10.51 43.18 -8.66
N GLN A 78 10.54 43.60 -7.40
CA GLN A 78 9.86 44.82 -6.95
C GLN A 78 10.63 46.07 -7.39
#